data_AF-A0A6A0I3G7-F1
#
_entry.id   AF-A0A6A0I3G7-F1
#
_cell.length_a   1.000
_cell.length_b   1.000
_cell.length_c   1.000
_cell.angle_alpha   90.00
_cell.angle_beta   90.00
_cell.angle_gamma   90.00
#
_symmetry.space_group_name_H-M   'P 1'
#
loop_
_entity.id
_entity.type
_entity.pdbx_description
1 polymer ?
#
loop_
_entity_poly.entity_id
_entity_poly.type
_entity_poly.pdbx_seq_one_letter_code
_entity_poly.pdbx_strand_id
1 'polypeptide(L)'
;MVVYPIETLYTLANHRADAAAAEIFKLLLTLLDHHHHVDVVSHSIFTKGKWKDQQFILDENVHDAVIFPYAEILSKATAIIQQNGAGQTHYAFSEPHRLLNSQTVALPIDHRAKNSVEVLSWLQDQPKLRPVKAPNVAWVSLTRMPGKNIITLTPWRHRGYDEGEVSYAEKVVSISHCEKLSRVIFSEIV
;
A
#
# COMPACT_ATOMS: atom_id res chain seq x y z
N MET A 1 -0.69 2.24 -3.86
CA MET A 1 -1.98 2.82 -4.28
C MET A 1 -3.10 1.81 -4.07
N VAL A 2 -4.27 2.26 -3.61
CA VAL A 2 -5.50 1.47 -3.48
C VAL A 2 -6.54 1.99 -4.47
N VAL A 3 -7.10 1.11 -5.29
CA VAL A 3 -8.15 1.47 -6.26
C VAL A 3 -9.52 1.20 -5.65
N TYR A 4 -10.23 2.28 -5.29
CA TYR A 4 -11.52 2.18 -4.61
C TYR A 4 -12.60 1.60 -5.54
N PRO A 5 -13.30 0.52 -5.14
CA PRO A 5 -14.10 -0.31 -6.03
C PRO A 5 -15.52 0.23 -6.21
N ILE A 6 -15.65 1.47 -6.71
CA ILE A 6 -16.94 2.17 -6.85
C ILE A 6 -17.97 1.31 -7.60
N GLU A 7 -17.56 0.68 -8.71
CA GLU A 7 -18.45 -0.14 -9.54
C GLU A 7 -18.96 -1.37 -8.80
N THR A 8 -18.07 -2.10 -8.10
CA THR A 8 -18.49 -3.24 -7.26
C THR A 8 -19.46 -2.78 -6.19
N LEU A 9 -19.16 -1.69 -5.48
CA LEU A 9 -20.03 -1.16 -4.43
C LEU A 9 -21.43 -0.80 -4.95
N TYR A 10 -21.55 -0.25 -6.17
CA TYR A 10 -22.86 0.02 -6.77
C TYR A 10 -23.68 -1.24 -7.06
N THR A 11 -23.02 -2.37 -7.31
CA THR A 11 -23.72 -3.65 -7.53
C THR A 11 -24.09 -4.37 -6.24
N LEU A 12 -23.47 -4.00 -5.12
CA LEU A 12 -23.83 -4.53 -3.81
C LEU A 12 -25.04 -3.76 -3.25
N ALA A 13 -26.07 -4.49 -2.82
CA ALA A 13 -27.25 -3.90 -2.21
C ALA A 13 -27.08 -3.70 -0.69
N ASN A 14 -27.58 -2.58 -0.18
CA ASN A 14 -27.79 -2.31 1.26
C ASN A 14 -26.51 -2.55 2.11
N HIS A 15 -26.68 -3.21 3.27
CA HIS A 15 -25.64 -3.51 4.26
C HIS A 15 -24.37 -4.19 3.73
N ARG A 16 -24.42 -4.84 2.56
CA ARG A 16 -23.23 -5.48 1.97
C ARG A 16 -22.23 -4.46 1.44
N ALA A 17 -22.72 -3.38 0.82
CA ALA A 17 -21.87 -2.29 0.37
C ALA A 17 -21.19 -1.60 1.57
N ASP A 18 -21.95 -1.39 2.66
CA ASP A 18 -21.44 -0.80 3.90
C ASP A 18 -20.36 -1.68 4.55
N ALA A 19 -20.58 -2.99 4.59
CA ALA A 19 -19.61 -3.95 5.12
C ALA A 19 -18.31 -3.96 4.30
N ALA A 20 -18.42 -3.98 2.96
CA ALA A 20 -17.26 -3.92 2.08
C ALA A 20 -16.49 -2.60 2.25
N ALA A 21 -17.19 -1.46 2.31
CA ALA A 21 -16.58 -0.16 2.56
C ALA A 21 -15.86 -0.11 3.93
N ALA A 22 -16.46 -0.69 4.98
CA ALA A 22 -15.85 -0.77 6.29
C ALA A 22 -14.57 -1.63 6.28
N GLU A 23 -14.54 -2.73 5.53
CA GLU A 23 -13.32 -3.54 5.38
C GLU A 23 -12.22 -2.85 4.59
N ILE A 24 -12.58 -2.12 3.53
CA ILE A 24 -11.62 -1.28 2.79
C ILE A 24 -11.04 -0.22 3.72
N PHE A 25 -11.86 0.41 4.56
CA PHE A 25 -11.38 1.38 5.53
C PHE A 25 -10.45 0.74 6.57
N LYS A 26 -10.75 -0.47 7.06
CA LYS A 26 -9.84 -1.24 7.93
C LYS A 26 -8.52 -1.57 7.25
N LEU A 27 -8.53 -1.89 5.95
CA LEU A 27 -7.31 -2.07 5.18
C LEU A 27 -6.48 -0.78 5.15
N LEU A 28 -7.10 0.37 4.86
CA LEU A 28 -6.38 1.65 4.85
C LEU A 28 -5.77 1.96 6.22
N LEU A 29 -6.52 1.78 7.31
CA LEU A 29 -5.97 1.94 8.66
C LEU A 29 -4.82 0.97 8.92
N THR A 30 -4.95 -0.29 8.53
CA THR A 30 -3.89 -1.29 8.67
C THR A 30 -2.62 -0.86 7.93
N LEU A 31 -2.74 -0.38 6.70
CA LEU A 31 -1.61 0.09 5.90
C LEU A 31 -0.94 1.33 6.53
N LEU A 32 -1.74 2.27 7.02
CA LEU A 32 -1.26 3.48 7.71
C LEU A 32 -0.59 3.14 9.04
N ASP A 33 -1.15 2.23 9.82
CA ASP A 33 -0.58 1.74 11.08
C ASP A 33 0.77 1.04 10.85
N HIS A 34 1.04 0.58 9.63
CA HIS A 34 2.33 0.03 9.22
C HIS A 34 3.15 0.98 8.33
N HIS A 35 2.78 2.26 8.33
CA HIS A 35 3.50 3.38 7.72
C HIS A 35 3.63 3.33 6.20
N HIS A 36 2.67 2.71 5.52
CA HIS A 36 2.57 2.85 4.08
C HIS A 36 1.94 4.20 3.72
N HIS A 37 2.52 4.89 2.74
CA HIS A 37 1.89 6.03 2.08
C HIS A 37 0.90 5.49 1.05
N VAL A 38 -0.39 5.78 1.26
CA VAL A 38 -1.47 5.20 0.46
C VAL A 38 -2.25 6.29 -0.26
N ASP A 39 -2.14 6.30 -1.58
CA ASP A 39 -3.08 7.02 -2.43
C ASP A 39 -4.31 6.16 -2.70
N VAL A 40 -5.48 6.74 -2.53
CA VAL A 40 -6.76 6.11 -2.82
C VAL A 40 -7.36 6.79 -4.05
N VAL A 41 -7.59 6.03 -5.12
CA VAL A 41 -8.10 6.55 -6.39
C VAL A 41 -9.32 5.78 -6.84
N SER A 42 -10.20 6.43 -7.61
CA SER A 42 -11.29 5.72 -8.31
C SER A 42 -10.75 4.94 -9.51
N HIS A 43 -11.56 4.00 -10.02
CA HIS A 43 -11.28 3.32 -11.29
C HIS A 43 -11.06 4.30 -12.47
N SER A 44 -11.81 5.40 -12.53
CA SER A 44 -11.71 6.39 -13.61
C SER A 44 -10.41 7.20 -13.59
N ILE A 45 -9.79 7.35 -12.42
CA ILE A 45 -8.47 7.97 -12.29
C ILE A 45 -7.39 6.92 -12.55
N PHE A 46 -7.54 5.71 -12.00
CA PHE A 46 -6.62 4.60 -12.27
C PHE A 46 -6.40 4.37 -13.77
N THR A 47 -7.44 4.50 -14.59
CA THR A 47 -7.33 4.24 -16.03
C THR A 47 -6.47 5.24 -16.81
N LYS A 48 -6.00 6.31 -16.17
CA LYS A 48 -5.08 7.28 -16.77
C LYS A 48 -3.61 6.91 -16.55
N GLY A 49 -3.33 5.97 -15.65
CA GLY A 49 -1.97 5.54 -15.36
C GLY A 49 -1.46 4.44 -16.29
N LYS A 50 -0.18 4.09 -16.12
CA LYS A 50 0.50 3.06 -16.92
C LYS A 50 1.53 2.31 -16.10
N TRP A 51 1.77 1.06 -16.48
CA TRP A 51 2.88 0.27 -15.96
C TRP A 51 4.17 0.60 -16.69
N LYS A 52 5.27 0.76 -15.93
CA LYS A 52 6.62 0.91 -16.45
C LYS A 52 7.62 0.39 -15.40
N ASP A 53 8.58 -0.42 -15.82
CA ASP A 53 9.68 -0.89 -14.97
C ASP A 53 9.23 -1.48 -13.61
N GLN A 54 8.14 -2.27 -13.64
CA GLN A 54 7.50 -2.87 -12.46
C GLN A 54 6.83 -1.90 -11.48
N GLN A 55 6.63 -0.65 -11.90
CA GLN A 55 5.95 0.38 -11.12
C GLN A 55 4.74 0.91 -11.88
N PHE A 56 3.73 1.35 -11.14
CA PHE A 56 2.59 2.04 -11.70
C PHE A 56 2.79 3.55 -11.63
N ILE A 57 2.69 4.21 -12.77
CA ILE A 57 2.85 5.66 -12.89
C ILE A 57 1.47 6.28 -13.11
N LEU A 58 1.09 7.20 -12.25
CA LEU A 58 -0.12 8.01 -12.37
C LEU A 58 0.25 9.49 -12.22
N ASP A 59 0.06 10.25 -13.29
CA ASP A 59 0.57 11.62 -13.41
C ASP A 59 2.07 11.69 -13.10
N GLU A 60 2.49 12.45 -12.08
CA GLU A 60 3.88 12.56 -11.63
C GLU A 60 4.24 11.57 -10.51
N ASN A 61 3.27 10.79 -10.03
CA ASN A 61 3.45 9.86 -8.92
C ASN A 61 3.84 8.46 -9.41
N VAL A 62 4.73 7.82 -8.65
CA VAL A 62 5.20 6.46 -8.89
C VAL A 62 4.76 5.59 -7.73
N HIS A 63 4.11 4.48 -8.02
CA HIS A 63 3.60 3.54 -7.04
C HIS A 63 4.23 2.17 -7.26
N ASP A 64 4.84 1.64 -6.21
CA ASP A 64 5.48 0.32 -6.22
C ASP A 64 4.48 -0.83 -6.12
N ALA A 65 3.26 -0.56 -5.63
CA ALA A 65 2.21 -1.56 -5.48
C ALA A 65 0.82 -0.97 -5.77
N VAL A 66 -0.01 -1.75 -6.45
CA VAL A 66 -1.42 -1.42 -6.73
C VAL A 66 -2.32 -2.48 -6.12
N ILE A 67 -3.23 -2.05 -5.24
CA ILE A 67 -4.15 -2.92 -4.53
C ILE A 67 -5.58 -2.66 -4.99
N PHE A 68 -6.27 -3.72 -5.39
CA PHE A 68 -7.68 -3.72 -5.77
C PHE A 68 -8.48 -4.50 -4.72
N PRO A 69 -9.03 -3.82 -3.70
CA PRO A 69 -9.99 -4.44 -2.82
C PRO A 69 -11.33 -4.62 -3.53
N TYR A 70 -12.03 -5.73 -3.28
CA TYR A 70 -13.37 -5.99 -3.80
C TYR A 70 -13.51 -5.79 -5.33
N ALA A 71 -12.64 -6.43 -6.11
CA ALA A 71 -12.46 -6.16 -7.54
C ALA A 71 -13.40 -6.93 -8.47
N GLU A 72 -14.48 -7.53 -7.95
CA GLU A 72 -15.39 -8.44 -8.68
C GLU A 72 -15.83 -7.94 -10.06
N ILE A 73 -16.03 -6.62 -10.17
CA ILE A 73 -16.48 -5.96 -11.39
C ILE A 73 -15.47 -4.88 -11.79
N LEU A 74 -14.96 -5.00 -13.02
CA LEU A 74 -14.01 -4.04 -13.58
C LEU A 74 -14.58 -3.33 -14.82
N SER A 75 -14.11 -2.12 -15.06
CA SER A 75 -14.26 -1.51 -16.38
C SER A 75 -13.33 -2.21 -17.39
N LYS A 76 -13.70 -2.21 -18.67
CA LYS A 76 -12.84 -2.75 -19.74
C LYS A 76 -11.46 -2.07 -19.77
N ALA A 77 -11.42 -0.75 -19.53
CA ALA A 77 -10.18 0.00 -19.48
C ALA A 77 -9.28 -0.43 -18.31
N THR A 78 -9.87 -0.66 -17.13
CA THR A 78 -9.16 -1.16 -15.95
C THR A 78 -8.57 -2.54 -16.20
N ALA A 79 -9.35 -3.45 -16.80
CA ALA A 79 -8.89 -4.79 -17.15
C ALA A 79 -7.71 -4.76 -18.14
N ILE A 80 -7.75 -3.90 -19.17
CA ILE A 80 -6.64 -3.73 -20.12
C ILE A 80 -5.36 -3.28 -19.40
N ILE A 81 -5.45 -2.30 -18.51
CA ILE A 81 -4.29 -1.81 -17.76
C ILE A 81 -3.73 -2.90 -16.85
N GLN A 82 -4.60 -3.69 -16.20
CA GLN A 82 -4.15 -4.81 -15.38
C GLN A 82 -3.47 -5.92 -16.20
N GLN A 83 -3.95 -6.23 -17.41
CA GLN A 83 -3.29 -7.18 -18.31
C GLN A 83 -1.85 -6.75 -18.65
N ASN A 84 -1.63 -5.45 -18.85
CA ASN A 84 -0.30 -4.90 -19.12
C ASN A 84 0.63 -4.88 -17.90
N GLY A 85 0.08 -5.05 -16.70
CA GLY A 85 0.81 -5.12 -15.43
C GLY A 85 0.73 -6.50 -14.77
N ALA A 86 0.62 -7.56 -15.57
CA ALA A 86 0.52 -8.93 -15.08
C ALA A 86 1.57 -9.22 -13.99
N GLY A 87 1.10 -9.72 -12.85
CA GLY A 87 1.93 -10.04 -11.66
C GLY A 87 2.28 -8.89 -10.73
N GLN A 88 1.86 -7.66 -11.03
CA GLN A 88 2.16 -6.48 -10.20
C GLN A 88 0.91 -5.90 -9.50
N THR A 89 -0.25 -6.49 -9.78
CA THR A 89 -1.53 -6.09 -9.18
C THR A 89 -1.91 -7.03 -8.06
N HIS A 90 -2.25 -6.47 -6.90
CA HIS A 90 -2.69 -7.21 -5.72
C HIS A 90 -4.21 -7.12 -5.59
N TYR A 91 -4.89 -8.27 -5.50
CA TYR A 91 -6.33 -8.31 -5.28
C TYR A 91 -6.61 -8.67 -3.82
N ALA A 92 -7.43 -7.85 -3.16
CA ALA A 92 -7.80 -8.03 -1.76
C ALA A 92 -9.30 -8.29 -1.62
N PHE A 93 -9.67 -9.20 -0.72
CA PHE A 93 -11.03 -9.61 -0.36
C PHE A 93 -11.81 -10.34 -1.46
N SER A 94 -11.84 -9.82 -2.68
CA SER A 94 -12.39 -10.51 -3.84
C SER A 94 -11.70 -10.12 -5.15
N GLU A 95 -11.77 -11.03 -6.12
CA GLU A 95 -11.04 -10.97 -7.37
C GLU A 95 -11.97 -10.71 -8.56
N PRO A 96 -11.45 -10.21 -9.69
CA PRO A 96 -12.29 -9.85 -10.82
C PRO A 96 -12.85 -11.09 -11.50
N HIS A 97 -14.17 -11.09 -11.66
CA HIS A 97 -14.90 -12.16 -12.36
C HIS A 97 -15.62 -11.64 -13.59
N ARG A 98 -16.03 -10.36 -13.58
CA ARG A 98 -16.85 -9.77 -14.64
C ARG A 98 -16.37 -8.37 -15.02
N LEU A 99 -16.64 -8.00 -16.26
CA LEU A 99 -16.63 -6.63 -16.71
C LEU A 99 -17.98 -5.97 -16.45
N LEU A 100 -18.02 -4.63 -16.44
CA LEU A 100 -19.27 -3.85 -16.34
C LEU A 100 -20.35 -4.23 -17.36
N ASN A 101 -19.96 -4.77 -18.53
CA ASN A 101 -20.88 -5.25 -19.56
C ASN A 101 -21.29 -6.73 -19.37
N SER A 102 -21.10 -7.30 -18.18
CA SER A 102 -21.38 -8.70 -17.82
C SER A 102 -20.52 -9.76 -18.50
N GLN A 103 -19.53 -9.39 -19.30
CA GLN A 103 -18.58 -10.36 -19.88
C GLN A 103 -17.62 -10.88 -18.81
N THR A 104 -17.33 -12.18 -18.83
CA THR A 104 -16.31 -12.76 -17.94
C THR A 104 -14.95 -12.18 -18.27
N VAL A 105 -14.18 -11.83 -17.24
CA VAL A 105 -12.78 -11.40 -17.38
C VAL A 105 -11.88 -12.48 -16.81
N ALA A 106 -10.87 -12.89 -17.57
CA ALA A 106 -9.80 -13.75 -17.10
C ALA A 106 -8.51 -12.93 -17.07
N LEU A 107 -8.01 -12.66 -15.87
CA LEU A 107 -6.75 -11.96 -15.66
C LEU A 107 -5.73 -12.91 -15.02
N PRO A 108 -4.44 -12.76 -15.33
CA PRO A 108 -3.38 -13.42 -14.57
C PRO A 108 -3.35 -12.83 -13.16
N ILE A 109 -3.82 -13.61 -12.18
CA ILE A 109 -3.90 -13.21 -10.78
C ILE A 109 -2.83 -13.99 -10.01
N ASP A 110 -1.67 -13.36 -9.84
CA ASP A 110 -0.58 -13.91 -9.04
C ASP A 110 -0.78 -13.64 -7.55
N HIS A 111 -1.56 -12.60 -7.24
CA HIS A 111 -1.66 -12.03 -5.91
C HIS A 111 -3.11 -11.89 -5.40
N ARG A 112 -3.55 -12.81 -4.53
CA ARG A 112 -4.80 -12.83 -3.75
C ARG A 112 -4.58 -12.74 -2.24
N ALA A 113 -5.28 -11.82 -1.57
CA ALA A 113 -5.35 -11.72 -0.12
C ALA A 113 -6.81 -11.75 0.35
N LYS A 114 -7.11 -12.53 1.40
CA LYS A 114 -8.46 -12.66 1.97
C LYS A 114 -8.77 -11.62 3.04
N ASN A 115 -7.75 -10.97 3.58
CA ASN A 115 -7.88 -9.98 4.64
C ASN A 115 -6.72 -8.97 4.60
N SER A 116 -6.82 -7.91 5.41
CA SER A 116 -5.80 -6.84 5.46
C SER A 116 -4.45 -7.32 6.00
N VAL A 117 -4.42 -8.35 6.85
CA VAL A 117 -3.17 -8.92 7.40
C VAL A 117 -2.38 -9.63 6.30
N GLU A 118 -3.07 -10.40 5.45
CA GLU A 118 -2.45 -11.05 4.29
C GLU A 118 -1.91 -10.02 3.28
N VAL A 119 -2.65 -8.93 3.03
CA VAL A 119 -2.15 -7.82 2.21
C VAL A 119 -0.86 -7.26 2.81
N LEU A 120 -0.85 -7.02 4.11
CA LEU A 120 0.31 -6.46 4.80
C LEU A 120 1.54 -7.38 4.73
N SER A 121 1.38 -8.68 4.97
CA SER A 121 2.48 -9.65 4.91
C SER A 121 3.22 -9.57 3.57
N TRP A 122 2.48 -9.49 2.47
CA TRP A 122 3.08 -9.33 1.15
C TRP A 122 3.84 -8.04 0.94
N LEU A 123 3.31 -6.93 1.44
CA LEU A 123 4.01 -5.66 1.32
C LEU A 123 5.28 -5.65 2.18
N GLN A 124 5.27 -6.35 3.32
CA GLN A 124 6.44 -6.49 4.19
C GLN A 124 7.53 -7.39 3.59
N ASP A 125 7.14 -8.39 2.80
CA ASP A 125 8.07 -9.29 2.11
C ASP A 125 8.80 -8.60 0.93
N GLN A 126 8.42 -7.37 0.56
CA GLN A 126 9.08 -6.58 -0.48
C GLN A 126 10.05 -5.55 0.14
N PRO A 127 11.37 -5.77 0.11
CA PRO A 127 12.35 -4.92 0.79
C PRO A 127 12.34 -3.45 0.31
N LYS A 128 11.91 -3.20 -0.93
CA LYS A 128 11.80 -1.86 -1.51
C LYS A 128 10.70 -1.02 -0.86
N LEU A 129 9.61 -1.65 -0.40
CA LEU A 129 8.44 -0.96 0.14
C LEU A 129 8.64 -0.45 1.57
N ARG A 130 9.49 -1.13 2.36
CA ARG A 130 9.81 -0.73 3.72
C ARG A 130 11.32 -0.88 3.98
N PRO A 131 12.13 0.08 3.50
CA PRO A 131 13.58 0.01 3.67
C PRO A 131 14.03 0.16 5.13
N VAL A 132 13.17 0.71 6.00
CA VAL A 132 13.43 0.90 7.43
C VAL A 132 12.45 0.04 8.25
N LYS A 133 12.98 -0.81 9.13
CA LYS A 133 12.17 -1.42 10.20
C LYS A 133 12.35 -0.59 11.47
N ALA A 134 11.26 -0.33 12.16
CA ALA A 134 11.22 0.52 13.33
C ALA A 134 10.12 0.02 14.27
N PRO A 135 10.07 0.50 15.53
CA PRO A 135 9.02 0.12 16.45
C PRO A 135 7.62 0.35 15.86
N ASN A 136 6.68 -0.55 16.16
CA ASN A 136 5.31 -0.54 15.59
C ASN A 136 4.46 0.70 15.97
N VAL A 137 5.01 1.61 16.78
CA VAL A 137 4.33 2.80 17.30
C VAL A 137 4.95 4.11 16.77
N ALA A 138 5.80 4.06 15.75
CA ALA A 138 6.53 5.21 15.24
C ALA A 138 6.31 5.45 13.75
N TRP A 139 5.74 6.59 13.34
CA TRP A 139 5.81 7.03 11.95
C TRP A 139 7.26 7.22 11.54
N VAL A 140 7.65 6.57 10.45
CA VAL A 140 9.02 6.61 9.96
C VAL A 140 9.08 7.21 8.57
N SER A 141 10.02 8.13 8.37
CA SER A 141 10.44 8.57 7.04
C SER A 141 11.94 8.36 6.87
N LEU A 142 12.34 8.07 5.63
CA LEU A 142 13.73 7.96 5.21
C LEU A 142 14.05 9.09 4.23
N THR A 143 14.98 9.97 4.59
CA THR A 143 15.55 10.97 3.69
C THR A 143 16.95 10.55 3.29
N ARG A 144 17.17 10.38 1.99
CA ARG A 144 18.50 10.09 1.42
C ARG A 144 19.16 11.41 1.01
N MET A 145 20.37 11.66 1.50
CA MET A 145 21.19 12.81 1.14
C MET A 145 22.60 12.33 0.75
N PRO A 146 23.39 13.11 0.00
CA PRO A 146 24.78 12.75 -0.27
C PRO A 146 25.55 12.46 1.03
N GLY A 147 26.09 11.23 1.15
CA GLY A 147 26.89 10.77 2.29
C GLY A 147 26.12 10.44 3.58
N LYS A 148 24.79 10.56 3.60
CA LYS A 148 23.99 10.25 4.80
C LYS A 148 22.55 9.86 4.50
N ASN A 149 22.04 8.96 5.31
CA ASN A 149 20.64 8.57 5.34
C ASN A 149 20.05 8.99 6.69
N ILE A 150 18.97 9.78 6.66
CA ILE A 150 18.32 10.29 7.86
C ILE A 150 16.99 9.57 8.02
N ILE A 151 16.84 8.85 9.12
CA ILE A 151 15.59 8.25 9.53
C ILE A 151 14.95 9.16 10.56
N THR A 152 13.78 9.68 10.25
CA THR A 152 12.99 10.47 11.21
C THR A 152 11.86 9.61 11.73
N LEU A 153 11.75 9.55 13.06
CA LEU A 153 10.67 8.86 13.76
C LEU A 153 9.82 9.89 14.50
N THR A 154 8.52 9.68 14.52
CA THR A 154 7.61 10.44 15.37
C THR A 154 6.53 9.50 15.89
N PRO A 155 6.03 9.70 17.12
CA PRO A 155 4.95 8.89 17.64
C PRO A 155 3.75 8.85 16.70
N TRP A 156 3.26 7.63 16.46
CA TRP A 156 2.18 7.38 15.50
C TRP A 156 0.85 8.06 15.87
N ARG A 157 0.63 8.29 17.16
CA ARG A 157 -0.59 8.88 17.73
C ARG A 157 -0.26 9.98 18.74
N HIS A 158 -1.23 10.86 18.95
CA HIS A 158 -1.15 11.88 19.99
C HIS A 158 -0.88 11.23 21.36
N ARG A 159 0.13 11.73 22.08
CA ARG A 159 0.64 11.19 23.36
C ARG A 159 1.25 9.79 23.28
N GLY A 160 1.56 9.32 22.07
CA GLY A 160 2.40 8.15 21.89
C GLY A 160 3.87 8.46 22.19
N TYR A 161 4.68 7.41 22.20
CA TYR A 161 6.13 7.48 22.28
C TYR A 161 6.74 6.44 21.34
N ASP A 162 7.99 6.68 20.96
CA ASP A 162 8.80 5.74 20.21
C ASP A 162 9.84 5.12 21.15
N GLU A 163 9.92 3.79 21.18
CA GLU A 163 10.93 3.03 21.91
C GLU A 163 11.21 1.71 21.18
N GLY A 164 12.49 1.33 21.09
CA GLY A 164 12.91 0.06 20.52
C GLY A 164 13.94 0.21 19.40
N GLU A 165 14.06 -0.82 18.57
CA GLU A 165 15.10 -0.89 17.54
C GLU A 165 14.65 -0.33 16.20
N VAL A 166 15.51 0.47 15.61
CA VAL A 166 15.42 0.94 14.23
C VAL A 166 16.53 0.27 13.43
N SER A 167 16.16 -0.46 12.39
CA SER A 167 17.09 -1.08 11.45
C SER A 167 16.92 -0.55 10.03
N TYR A 168 18.06 -0.29 9.39
CA TYR A 168 18.17 0.16 8.01
C TYR A 168 19.43 -0.43 7.39
N ALA A 169 19.27 -1.13 6.26
CA ALA A 169 20.31 -2.01 5.72
C ALA A 169 20.83 -2.99 6.80
N GLU A 170 22.14 -3.05 7.02
CA GLU A 170 22.77 -3.91 8.04
C GLU A 170 22.98 -3.19 9.38
N LYS A 171 22.48 -1.95 9.53
CA LYS A 171 22.70 -1.14 10.72
C LYS A 171 21.47 -1.14 11.61
N VAL A 172 21.69 -1.23 12.93
CA VAL A 172 20.65 -1.22 13.96
C VAL A 172 20.99 -0.17 15.02
N VAL A 173 20.00 0.61 15.45
CA VAL A 173 20.12 1.60 16.52
C VAL A 173 18.93 1.47 17.46
N SER A 174 19.19 1.46 18.76
CA SER A 174 18.14 1.48 19.78
C SER A 174 17.75 2.93 20.11
N ILE A 175 16.46 3.18 20.15
CA ILE A 175 15.87 4.46 20.57
C ILE A 175 15.27 4.26 21.96
N SER A 176 15.68 5.09 22.90
CA SER A 176 15.06 5.21 24.21
C SER A 176 13.74 5.99 24.11
N HIS A 177 12.81 5.73 25.04
CA HIS A 177 11.50 6.39 25.13
C HIS A 177 11.53 7.87 24.72
N CYS A 178 10.86 8.19 23.61
CA CYS A 178 10.75 9.56 23.10
C CYS A 178 9.32 9.90 22.70
N GLU A 179 8.72 10.89 23.36
CA GLU A 179 7.37 11.39 23.07
C GLU A 179 7.33 12.46 21.96
N LYS A 180 8.49 12.69 21.33
CA LYS A 180 8.70 13.73 20.31
C LYS A 180 9.37 13.11 19.09
N LEU A 181 9.61 13.96 18.10
CA LEU A 181 10.37 13.60 16.91
C LEU A 181 11.80 13.18 17.27
N SER A 182 12.19 12.00 16.81
CA SER A 182 13.55 11.45 16.91
C SER A 182 14.21 11.38 15.53
N ARG A 183 15.53 11.54 15.47
CA ARG A 183 16.30 11.40 14.23
C ARG A 183 17.47 10.46 14.44
N VAL A 184 17.57 9.45 13.58
CA VAL A 184 18.73 8.57 13.50
C VAL A 184 19.46 8.88 12.20
N ILE A 185 20.74 9.21 12.31
CA ILE A 185 21.57 9.57 11.16
C ILE A 185 22.55 8.43 10.91
N PHE A 186 22.41 7.79 9.76
CA PHE A 186 23.36 6.81 9.26
C PHE A 186 24.30 7.48 8.26
N SER A 187 25.53 7.78 8.69
CA SER A 187 26.59 8.21 7.78
C SER A 187 27.07 7.03 6.94
N GLU A 188 27.30 7.24 5.65
CA GLU A 188 28.03 6.28 4.82
C GLU A 188 29.51 6.40 5.17
N ILE A 189 30.16 5.28 5.47
CA ILE A 189 31.62 5.25 5.56
C ILE A 189 32.08 5.26 4.10
N VAL A 190 32.72 6.36 3.69
CA VAL A 190 33.36 6.49 2.37
C VAL A 190 34.65 5.69 2.35
#